data_AF-D8PDW8-F1
#
_entry.id   AF-D8PDW8-F1
#
_cell.length_a   1.000
_cell.length_b   1.000
_cell.length_c   1.000
_cell.angle_alpha   90.00
_cell.angle_beta   90.00
_cell.angle_gamma   90.00
#
_symmetry.space_group_name_H-M   'P 1'
#
loop_
_entity.id
_entity.type
_entity.pdbx_description
1 polymer ?
#
loop_
_entity_poly.entity_id
_entity_poly.type
_entity_poly.pdbx_seq_one_letter_code
_entity_poly.pdbx_strand_id
1 'polypeptide(L)'
;MIAGPNGDGKTTFAREFLPREGGVIHFVNADLIASGLSPLKPELAARQGGRLLLMELNRLASARADFAFETTLSGRTYLKL
;
A
#
# COMPACT_ATOMS: atom_id res chain seq x y z
N MET A 1 8.58 -4.64 5.65
CA MET A 1 7.20 -4.29 6.07
C MET A 1 7.27 -3.08 6.97
N ILE A 2 6.52 -2.00 6.68
CA ILE A 2 6.45 -0.80 7.54
C ILE A 2 5.20 -0.92 8.40
N ALA A 3 5.33 -0.85 9.73
CA ALA A 3 4.22 -0.97 10.67
C ALA A 3 4.32 0.08 11.77
N GLY A 4 3.17 0.62 12.20
CA GLY A 4 3.04 1.51 13.35
C GLY A 4 1.68 2.23 13.40
N PRO A 5 1.40 3.02 14.44
CA PRO A 5 0.15 3.78 14.58
C PRO A 5 -0.14 4.76 13.43
N ASN A 6 -1.41 4.97 13.09
CA ASN A 6 -1.79 6.02 12.14
C ASN A 6 -1.31 7.38 12.65
N GLY A 7 -0.55 8.14 11.84
CA GLY A 7 -0.09 9.49 12.20
C GLY A 7 1.40 9.63 12.52
N ASP A 8 2.18 8.56 12.71
CA ASP A 8 3.63 8.71 13.02
C ASP A 8 4.51 8.99 11.79
N GLY A 9 3.95 9.53 10.70
CA GLY A 9 4.75 9.90 9.52
C GLY A 9 5.30 8.72 8.70
N LYS A 10 4.76 7.50 8.83
CA LYS A 10 5.19 6.33 8.04
C LYS A 10 5.08 6.53 6.53
N THR A 11 4.01 7.18 6.08
CA THR A 11 3.83 7.51 4.67
C THR A 11 4.87 8.53 4.20
N THR A 12 5.29 9.48 5.05
CA THR A 12 6.38 10.42 4.78
C THR A 12 7.72 9.70 4.72
N PHE A 13 8.01 8.82 5.68
CA PHE A 13 9.21 7.97 5.67
C PHE A 13 9.29 7.08 4.43
N ALA A 14 8.17 6.45 4.06
CA ALA A 14 8.10 5.62 2.86
C ALA A 14 8.31 6.44 1.57
N ARG A 15 7.83 7.68 1.51
CA ARG A 15 7.94 8.53 0.30
C ARG A 15 9.30 9.22 0.16
N GLU A 16 9.91 9.63 1.26
CA GLU A 16 11.15 10.42 1.21
C GLU A 16 12.41 9.58 1.42
N PHE A 17 12.32 8.51 2.22
CA PHE A 17 13.49 7.73 2.64
C PHE A 17 13.73 6.49 1.76
N LEU A 18 12.67 5.74 1.41
CA LEU A 18 12.82 4.54 0.57
C LEU A 18 13.42 4.80 -0.82
N PRO A 19 13.07 5.88 -1.53
CA PRO A 19 13.67 6.15 -2.83
C PRO A 19 15.12 6.63 -2.71
N ARG A 20 15.49 7.27 -1.59
CA ARG A 20 16.81 7.90 -1.40
C ARG A 20 17.86 6.97 -0.82
N GLU A 21 17.51 6.11 0.14
CA GLU A 21 18.47 5.22 0.81
C GLU A 21 18.22 3.73 0.55
N GLY A 22 16.99 3.34 0.25
CA GLY A 22 16.63 1.93 0.05
C GLY A 22 16.66 1.45 -1.41
N GLY A 23 16.70 2.36 -2.39
CA GLY A 23 16.55 2.03 -3.81
C GLY A 23 15.19 1.43 -4.17
N VAL A 24 14.23 1.44 -3.24
CA VAL A 24 12.92 0.81 -3.42
C VAL A 24 12.00 1.77 -4.17
N ILE A 25 11.85 1.53 -5.47
CA ILE A 25 11.00 2.30 -6.38
C ILE A 25 9.52 1.85 -6.31
N HIS A 26 9.28 0.61 -5.91
CA HIS A 26 7.96 0.02 -5.87
C HIS A 26 7.34 0.15 -4.47
N PHE A 27 6.48 1.15 -4.29
CA PHE A 27 5.67 1.31 -3.09
C PHE A 27 4.19 1.03 -3.40
N VAL A 28 3.60 0.03 -2.75
CA VAL A 28 2.22 -0.40 -2.96
C VAL A 28 1.37 -0.07 -1.74
N ASN A 29 0.33 0.75 -1.90
CA ASN A 29 -0.55 1.19 -0.81
C ASN A 29 -2.02 1.11 -1.25
N ALA A 30 -2.85 0.46 -0.44
CA ALA A 30 -4.26 0.19 -0.77
C ALA A 30 -5.11 1.47 -0.88
N ASP A 31 -4.85 2.47 -0.04
CA ASP A 31 -5.58 3.74 -0.03
C ASP A 31 -5.25 4.59 -1.27
N LEU A 32 -3.98 4.57 -1.71
CA LEU A 32 -3.58 5.21 -2.97
C LEU A 32 -4.24 4.55 -4.19
N ILE A 33 -4.30 3.22 -4.21
CA ILE A 33 -4.98 2.48 -5.28
C ILE A 33 -6.48 2.80 -5.27
N ALA A 34 -7.13 2.74 -4.09
CA ALA A 34 -8.55 3.05 -3.96
C ALA A 34 -8.85 4.50 -4.40
N SER A 35 -7.98 5.44 -4.06
CA SER A 35 -8.08 6.84 -4.49
C SER A 35 -7.87 7.00 -6.00
N GLY A 36 -7.01 6.20 -6.62
CA GLY A 36 -6.88 6.17 -8.08
C GLY A 36 -8.12 5.61 -8.78
N LEU A 37 -8.77 4.60 -8.18
CA LEU A 37 -9.98 3.99 -8.73
C LEU A 37 -11.24 4.86 -8.54
N SER A 38 -11.35 5.54 -7.41
CA SER A 38 -12.51 6.37 -7.07
C SER A 38 -12.03 7.67 -6.38
N PRO A 39 -11.51 8.63 -7.16
CA PRO A 39 -10.84 9.82 -6.61
C PRO A 39 -11.74 10.74 -5.78
N LEU A 40 -13.06 10.66 -5.98
CA LEU A 40 -14.03 11.45 -5.23
C LEU A 40 -14.63 10.69 -4.03
N LYS A 41 -14.54 9.36 -4.03
CA LYS A 41 -15.09 8.47 -2.99
C LYS A 41 -14.26 7.18 -2.85
N PRO A 42 -13.01 7.25 -2.35
CA PRO A 42 -12.10 6.10 -2.29
C PRO A 42 -12.66 4.90 -1.50
N GLU A 43 -13.51 5.16 -0.51
CA GLU A 43 -14.17 4.14 0.31
C GLU A 43 -15.01 3.16 -0.51
N LEU A 44 -15.57 3.59 -1.65
CA LEU A 44 -16.31 2.71 -2.56
C LEU A 44 -15.39 1.71 -3.27
N ALA A 45 -14.12 2.08 -3.43
CA ALA A 45 -13.10 1.26 -4.10
C ALA A 45 -12.21 0.49 -3.12
N ALA A 46 -12.41 0.59 -1.80
CA ALA A 46 -11.55 -0.05 -0.80
C ALA A 46 -11.38 -1.57 -1.05
N ARG A 47 -12.50 -2.27 -1.34
CA ARG A 47 -12.51 -3.71 -1.70
C ARG A 47 -11.86 -4.07 -3.03
N GLN A 48 -11.71 -3.12 -3.94
CA GLN A 48 -10.98 -3.35 -5.17
C GLN A 48 -9.51 -3.00 -4.99
N GLY A 49 -9.22 -1.91 -4.27
CA GLY A 49 -7.88 -1.46 -3.93
C GLY A 49 -7.09 -2.52 -3.16
N GLY A 50 -7.68 -3.16 -2.15
CA GLY A 50 -7.00 -4.24 -1.43
C GLY A 50 -6.74 -5.49 -2.28
N ARG A 51 -7.63 -5.83 -3.24
CA ARG A 51 -7.39 -6.94 -4.17
C ARG A 51 -6.24 -6.62 -5.12
N LEU A 52 -6.20 -5.41 -5.67
CA LEU A 52 -5.12 -4.96 -6.54
C LEU A 52 -3.79 -4.86 -5.80
N LEU A 53 -3.80 -4.45 -4.53
CA LEU A 53 -2.60 -4.51 -3.69
C LEU A 53 -2.06 -5.94 -3.63
N LEU A 54 -2.87 -6.93 -3.27
CA LEU A 54 -2.42 -8.34 -3.21
C LEU A 54 -1.90 -8.85 -4.56
N MET A 55 -2.57 -8.49 -5.66
CA MET A 55 -2.11 -8.85 -7.00
C MET A 55 -0.73 -8.25 -7.31
N GLU A 56 -0.50 -6.99 -6.95
CA GLU A 56 0.75 -6.31 -7.22
C GLU A 56 1.89 -6.82 -6.33
N LEU A 57 1.63 -7.13 -5.06
CA LEU A 57 2.60 -7.79 -4.20
C LEU A 57 3.03 -9.14 -4.78
N ASN A 58 2.08 -9.96 -5.25
CA ASN A 58 2.37 -11.23 -5.89
C ASN A 58 3.19 -11.06 -7.18
N ARG A 59 2.87 -10.05 -7.99
CA ARG A 59 3.61 -9.73 -9.22
C ARG A 59 5.06 -9.35 -8.91
N LEU A 60 5.28 -8.43 -7.96
CA LEU A 60 6.59 -7.95 -7.56
C LEU A 60 7.43 -9.07 -6.91
N ALA A 61 6.81 -9.88 -6.04
CA ALA A 61 7.46 -11.04 -5.43
C ALA A 61 7.88 -12.09 -6.47
N SER A 62 7.01 -12.38 -7.45
CA SER A 62 7.31 -13.31 -8.54
C SER A 62 8.46 -12.80 -9.43
N ALA A 63 8.54 -11.48 -9.60
CA ALA A 63 9.62 -10.82 -10.33
C ALA A 63 10.93 -10.67 -9.52
N ARG A 64 10.94 -11.07 -8.23
CA ARG A 64 12.05 -10.84 -7.28
C ARG A 64 12.49 -9.37 -7.23
N ALA A 65 11.54 -8.46 -7.38
CA ALA A 65 11.79 -7.02 -7.29
C ALA A 65 11.80 -6.58 -5.82
N ASP A 66 12.57 -5.54 -5.51
CA ASP A 66 12.50 -4.88 -4.21
C ASP A 66 11.24 -4.00 -4.14
N PHE A 67 10.43 -4.20 -3.11
CA PHE A 67 9.21 -3.42 -2.90
C PHE A 67 8.93 -3.18 -1.42
N ALA A 68 8.21 -2.09 -1.17
CA ALA A 68 7.61 -1.78 0.10
C ALA A 68 6.09 -1.70 -0.06
N PHE A 69 5.39 -2.00 1.02
CA PHE A 69 3.94 -1.88 1.03
C PHE A 69 3.44 -1.38 2.37
N GLU A 70 2.32 -0.66 2.32
CA GLU A 70 1.61 -0.16 3.48
C GLU A 70 0.19 -0.75 3.47
N THR A 71 -0.14 -1.44 4.56
CA THR A 71 -1.50 -1.89 4.85
C THR A 71 -1.98 -1.14 6.08
N THR A 72 -3.07 -0.40 5.96
CA THR A 72 -3.67 0.27 7.10
C THR A 72 -4.58 -0.71 7.85
N LEU A 73 -4.37 -0.84 9.16
CA LEU A 73 -5.16 -1.73 10.04
C LEU A 73 -6.60 -1.23 10.26
N SER A 74 -6.97 -0.08 9.69
CA SER A 74 -8.37 0.39 9.57
C SER A 74 -9.22 -0.60 8.76
N GLY A 75 -8.60 -1.45 7.94
CA GLY A 75 -9.22 -2.56 7.23
C GLY A 75 -9.33 -3.87 8.03
N ARG A 76 -9.52 -3.87 9.36
CA ARG A 76 -9.90 -5.12 10.09
C ARG A 76 -11.18 -5.79 9.54
N THR A 77 -11.96 -5.09 8.72
CA THR A 77 -13.09 -5.62 7.95
C THR A 77 -12.67 -6.38 6.68
N TYR A 78 -11.40 -6.28 6.25
CA TYR A 78 -10.91 -6.88 5.00
C TYR A 78 -10.42 -8.32 5.16
N LEU A 79 -10.02 -8.71 6.37
CA LEU A 79 -9.51 -10.04 6.70
C LEU A 79 -10.61 -11.12 6.86
N LYS A 80 -11.88 -10.78 6.60
CA LYS A 80 -12.92 -11.79 6.33
C LYS A 80 -13.06 -11.96 4.82
N LEU A 81 -12.08 -12.61 4.22
CA LEU A 81 -12.20 -13.34 2.96
C LEU A 81 -11.86 -14.80 3.25
#